data_AF-A0A0C9VP99-F1
#
_entry.id   AF-A0A0C9VP99-F1
#
_cell.length_a   1.000
_cell.length_b   1.000
_cell.length_c   1.000
_cell.angle_alpha   90.00
_cell.angle_beta   90.00
_cell.angle_gamma   90.00
#
_symmetry.space_group_name_H-M   'P 1'
#
loop_
_entity.id
_entity.type
_entity.pdbx_description
1 polymer ?
#
loop_
_entity_poly.entity_id
_entity_poly.type
_entity_poly.pdbx_seq_one_letter_code
_entity_poly.pdbx_strand_id
1 'polypeptide(L)'
;CDQRRGVIKLQNGADDLPYSKAAHQVIIALRCATHQRPFNMVNDKYYKMEVQMLRPGTELPHPTTVSKDIKYLYINLASDVRAYFVV
;
A
#
# COMPACT_ATOMS: atom_id res chain seq x y z
N CYS A 1 9.29 -4.48 25.10
CA CYS A 1 7.85 -4.76 24.99
C CYS A 1 7.52 -5.50 23.70
N ASP A 2 7.91 -5.02 22.52
CA ASP A 2 7.55 -5.66 21.24
C ASP A 2 8.15 -7.06 21.04
N GLN A 3 9.37 -7.28 21.52
CA GLN A 3 10.05 -8.58 21.45
C GLN A 3 9.40 -9.65 22.35
N ARG A 4 8.70 -9.25 23.43
CA ARG A 4 7.92 -10.17 24.27
C ARG A 4 6.53 -10.47 23.69
N ARG A 5 6.07 -9.69 22.70
CA ARG A 5 4.73 -9.78 22.08
C ARG A 5 4.74 -10.53 20.74
N GLY A 6 5.89 -11.07 20.31
CA GLY A 6 6.01 -11.77 19.03
C GLY A 6 5.80 -10.87 17.81
N VAL A 7 5.90 -9.55 17.97
CA VAL A 7 5.83 -8.62 16.83
C VAL A 7 7.07 -8.87 15.99
N ILE A 8 6.87 -9.52 14.84
CA ILE A 8 7.90 -9.73 13.84
C ILE A 8 8.37 -8.33 13.43
N LYS A 9 9.62 -7.98 13.74
CA LYS A 9 10.26 -6.84 13.08
C LYS A 9 10.17 -7.15 11.60
N LEU A 10 9.44 -6.32 10.84
CA LEU A 10 9.53 -6.31 9.38
C LEU A 10 11.01 -6.29 9.08
N GLN A 11 11.54 -7.43 8.65
CA GLN A 11 12.91 -7.48 8.21
C GLN A 11 12.92 -6.54 7.02
N ASN A 12 13.71 -5.47 7.12
CA ASN A 12 14.14 -4.72 5.94
C ASN A 12 15.10 -5.64 5.16
N GLY A 13 14.59 -6.79 4.72
CA GLY A 13 15.20 -7.58 3.68
C GLY A 13 14.96 -6.79 2.41
N ALA A 14 16.02 -6.29 1.81
CA ALA A 14 16.04 -6.06 0.37
C ALA A 14 15.94 -7.43 -0.31
N ASP A 15 14.80 -8.10 -0.13
CA ASP A 15 14.43 -9.24 -0.95
C ASP A 15 13.91 -8.63 -2.24
N ASP A 16 14.45 -9.12 -3.35
CA ASP A 16 14.15 -8.71 -4.71
C ASP A 16 12.65 -8.98 -4.96
N LEU A 17 11.79 -8.06 -4.52
CA LEU A 17 10.34 -8.25 -4.41
C LEU A 17 9.81 -8.23 -5.84
N PRO A 18 9.49 -9.40 -6.43
CA PRO A 18 9.17 -9.44 -7.84
C PRO A 18 7.90 -8.64 -8.08
N TYR A 19 7.90 -7.86 -9.14
CA TYR A 19 6.75 -7.01 -9.44
C TYR A 19 5.48 -7.86 -9.58
N SER A 20 4.48 -7.50 -8.79
CA SER A 20 3.10 -7.98 -8.93
C SER A 20 2.18 -6.78 -9.05
N LYS A 21 1.23 -6.82 -9.98
CA LYS A 21 0.23 -5.76 -10.18
C LYS A 21 -0.57 -5.50 -8.91
N ALA A 22 -0.98 -6.55 -8.20
CA ALA A 22 -1.71 -6.44 -6.95
C ALA A 22 -0.85 -5.81 -5.85
N ALA A 23 0.41 -6.23 -5.72
CA ALA A 23 1.33 -5.65 -4.74
C ALA A 23 1.58 -4.16 -5.02
N HIS A 24 1.76 -3.79 -6.29
CA HIS A 24 1.92 -2.39 -6.69
C HIS A 24 0.69 -1.55 -6.32
N GLN A 25 -0.52 -2.04 -6.59
CA GLN A 25 -1.77 -1.37 -6.22
C GLN A 25 -1.88 -1.15 -4.70
N VAL A 26 -1.59 -2.18 -3.91
CA VAL A 26 -1.60 -2.09 -2.44
C VAL A 26 -0.58 -1.08 -1.94
N ILE A 27 0.63 -1.04 -2.50
CA ILE A 27 1.65 -0.05 -2.13
C ILE A 27 1.16 1.38 -2.44
N ILE A 28 0.50 1.60 -3.57
CA ILE A 28 -0.11 2.91 -3.90
C ILE A 28 -1.18 3.29 -2.88
N ALA A 29 -2.07 2.36 -2.53
CA ALA A 29 -3.12 2.55 -1.54
C ALA A 29 -2.54 2.92 -0.16
N LEU A 30 -1.51 2.20 0.29
CA LEU A 30 -0.79 2.50 1.52
C LEU A 30 -0.12 3.88 1.47
N ARG A 31 0.50 4.24 0.34
CA ARG A 31 1.13 5.55 0.15
C ARG A 31 0.10 6.68 0.25
N CYS A 32 -1.09 6.49 -0.30
CA CYS A 32 -2.21 7.43 -0.17
C CYS A 32 -2.68 7.56 1.28
N ALA A 33 -2.88 6.44 1.98
CA ALA A 33 -3.35 6.43 3.36
C ALA A 33 -2.34 7.07 4.34
N THR A 34 -1.06 6.75 4.18
CA THR A 34 0.01 7.20 5.10
C THR A 34 0.40 8.66 4.90
N HIS A 35 0.38 9.16 3.66
CA HIS A 35 0.84 10.52 3.33
C HIS A 35 -0.33 11.46 2.96
N GLN A 36 -1.56 11.05 3.24
CA GLN A 36 -2.79 11.81 2.91
C GLN A 36 -2.84 12.26 1.44
N ARG A 37 -2.34 11.42 0.53
CA ARG A 37 -2.32 11.76 -0.90
C ARG A 37 -3.68 11.47 -1.54
N PRO A 38 -4.15 12.32 -2.46
CA PRO A 38 -5.37 12.05 -3.20
C PRO A 38 -5.20 10.82 -4.10
N PHE A 39 -6.25 10.02 -4.26
CA PHE A 39 -6.22 8.83 -5.13
C PHE A 39 -5.88 9.17 -6.59
N ASN A 40 -6.17 10.41 -7.00
CA ASN A 40 -5.81 10.92 -8.31
C ASN A 40 -4.30 11.08 -8.52
N MET A 41 -3.43 10.83 -7.53
CA MET A 41 -1.97 10.85 -7.72
C MET A 41 -1.50 9.87 -8.80
N VAL A 42 -2.24 8.79 -9.02
CA VAL A 42 -1.96 7.82 -10.10
C VAL A 42 -2.09 8.44 -11.50
N ASN A 43 -2.79 9.57 -11.61
CA ASN A 43 -2.92 10.31 -12.85
C ASN A 43 -1.88 11.42 -13.02
N ASP A 44 -1.10 11.72 -11.99
CA ASP A 44 -0.06 12.74 -12.04
C ASP A 44 0.98 12.43 -13.13
N LYS A 45 1.40 13.47 -13.86
CA LYS A 45 2.33 13.34 -14.98
C LYS A 45 3.69 12.83 -14.52
N TYR A 46 4.20 13.34 -13.40
CA TYR A 46 5.54 13.00 -12.93
C TYR A 46 5.56 11.61 -12.29
N TYR A 47 4.48 11.23 -11.60
CA TYR A 47 4.32 9.85 -11.12
C TYR A 47 4.25 8.83 -12.26
N LYS A 48 3.51 9.12 -13.33
CA LYS A 48 3.51 8.29 -14.55
C LYS A 48 4.90 8.17 -15.16
N MET A 49 5.63 9.28 -15.24
CA MET A 49 6.99 9.30 -15.79
C MET A 49 7.95 8.48 -14.93
N GLU A 50 7.90 8.60 -13.61
CA GLU A 50 8.66 7.80 -12.65
C GLU A 50 8.43 6.30 -12.87
N VAL A 51 7.17 5.89 -12.95
CA VAL A 51 6.79 4.48 -13.14
C VAL A 51 7.29 3.94 -14.49
N GLN A 52 7.23 4.74 -15.55
CA GLN A 52 7.77 4.35 -16.86
C GLN A 52 9.30 4.28 -16.87
N MET A 53 10.00 5.17 -16.15
CA MET A 53 11.46 5.12 -16.03
C MET A 53 11.93 3.88 -15.27
N LEU A 54 11.20 3.46 -14.24
CA LEU A 54 11.56 2.29 -13.42
C LEU A 54 11.13 0.97 -14.05
N ARG A 55 9.94 0.92 -14.67
CA ARG A 55 9.41 -0.30 -15.31
C ARG A 55 8.49 0.07 -16.49
N PRO A 56 9.04 0.15 -17.71
CA PRO A 56 8.26 0.46 -18.91
C PRO A 56 7.07 -0.47 -19.11
N GLY A 57 5.94 0.09 -19.57
CA GLY A 57 4.72 -0.67 -19.84
C GLY A 57 3.90 -1.02 -18.60
N THR A 58 4.24 -0.50 -17.43
CA THR A 58 3.44 -0.70 -16.21
C THR A 58 2.10 0.02 -16.29
N GLU A 59 1.01 -0.75 -16.20
CA GLU A 59 -0.34 -0.20 -16.10
C GLU A 59 -0.61 0.33 -14.69
N LEU A 60 -0.94 1.62 -14.60
CA LEU A 60 -1.38 2.23 -13.36
C LEU A 60 -2.86 1.93 -13.07
N PRO A 61 -3.23 1.73 -11.80
CA PRO A 61 -4.62 1.56 -11.43
C PRO A 61 -5.43 2.84 -11.66
N HIS A 62 -6.73 2.68 -11.86
CA HIS A 62 -7.67 3.80 -11.85
C HIS A 62 -7.78 4.36 -10.41
N PRO A 63 -7.97 5.68 -10.21
CA PRO A 63 -8.16 6.27 -8.88
C PRO A 63 -9.25 5.59 -8.04
N THR A 64 -10.34 5.16 -8.70
CA THR A 64 -11.42 4.40 -8.05
C THR A 64 -10.96 3.05 -7.51
N THR A 65 -10.01 2.38 -8.17
CA THR A 65 -9.40 1.14 -7.68
C THR A 65 -8.63 1.41 -6.39
N VAL A 66 -7.79 2.44 -6.37
CA VAL A 66 -7.05 2.85 -5.17
C VAL A 66 -7.99 3.17 -4.00
N SER A 67 -9.10 3.86 -4.29
CA SER A 67 -10.15 4.14 -3.28
C SER A 67 -10.77 2.87 -2.71
N LYS A 68 -11.09 1.88 -3.56
CA LYS A 68 -11.62 0.58 -3.12
C LYS A 68 -10.59 -0.18 -2.28
N ASP A 69 -9.33 -0.22 -2.72
CA ASP A 69 -8.25 -0.92 -2.03
C ASP A 69 -8.06 -0.37 -0.62
N ILE A 70 -8.08 0.96 -0.46
CA ILE A 70 -8.01 1.62 0.85
C ILE A 70 -9.21 1.24 1.71
N LYS A 71 -10.42 1.23 1.15
CA LYS A 71 -11.62 0.81 1.89
C LYS A 71 -11.48 -0.63 2.38
N TYR A 72 -10.98 -1.54 1.55
CA TYR A 72 -10.70 -2.92 1.96
C TYR A 72 -9.65 -2.99 3.06
N LEU A 73 -8.55 -2.24 2.94
CA LEU A 73 -7.53 -2.16 4.00
C LEU A 73 -8.15 -1.72 5.33
N TYR A 74 -8.94 -0.64 5.33
CA TYR A 74 -9.60 -0.15 6.54
C TYR A 74 -10.57 -1.16 7.16
N ILE A 75 -11.40 -1.84 6.36
CA ILE A 75 -12.37 -2.83 6.88
C ILE A 75 -11.63 -3.99 7.58
N ASN A 76 -10.57 -4.50 6.96
CA ASN A 76 -9.81 -5.60 7.53
C ASN A 76 -9.04 -5.15 8.78
N LEU A 77 -8.35 -4.00 8.72
CA LEU A 77 -7.62 -3.44 9.86
C LEU A 77 -8.52 -3.05 11.03
N ALA A 78 -9.74 -2.56 10.76
CA ALA A 78 -10.68 -2.19 11.82
C ALA A 78 -11.06 -3.39 12.70
N SER A 79 -11.09 -4.61 12.13
CA SER A 79 -11.33 -5.83 12.89
C SER A 79 -10.18 -6.11 13.86
N ASP A 80 -8.93 -5.96 13.39
CA ASP A 80 -7.73 -6.14 14.21
C ASP A 80 -7.63 -5.07 15.31
N VAL A 81 -7.93 -3.81 14.97
CA VAL A 81 -7.95 -2.70 15.94
C VAL A 81 -9.03 -2.91 16.98
N ARG A 82 -10.23 -3.36 16.59
CA ARG A 82 -11.29 -3.70 17.55
C ARG A 82 -10.84 -4.81 18.50
N ALA A 83 -10.21 -5.87 17.99
CA ALA A 83 -9.70 -6.95 18.83
C ALA A 83 -8.66 -6.46 19.84
N TYR A 84 -7.82 -5.48 19.47
CA TYR A 84 -6.85 -4.87 20.37
C TYR A 84 -7.47 -4.17 21.59
N PHE A 85 -8.60 -3.47 21.40
CA PHE A 85 -9.29 -2.73 22.46
C PHE A 85 -10.26 -3.57 23.30
N VAL A 86 -10.45 -4.86 22.97
CA VAL A 86 -11.28 -5.79 23.75
C VAL A 86 -10.47 -6.47 24.88
N VAL A 87 -9.15 -6.23 24.94
CA VAL A 87 -8.24 -6.61 26.04
C VAL A 87 -8.31 -5.59 27.17
#